data_AF-A0A4P6WRR8-F1
#
_entry.id   AF-A0A4P6WRR8-F1
#
_cell.length_a   1.000
_cell.length_b   1.000
_cell.length_c   1.000
_cell.angle_alpha   90.00
_cell.angle_beta   90.00
_cell.angle_gamma   90.00
#
_symmetry.space_group_name_H-M   'P 1'
#
loop_
_entity.id
_entity.type
_entity.pdbx_description
1 polymer ?
#
loop_
_entity_poly.entity_id
_entity_poly.type
_entity_poly.pdbx_seq_one_letter_code
_entity_poly.pdbx_strand_id
1 'polypeptide(L)'
;MQTTPSWMQHAGLLAGLGPRAFVPRVEGDALATDLSFRTCIEAGSGALVSVQAPGARRLNLWTRRPSAPGAQRWTHWLDGQEVGQVVIGAPGWQPQEWGWERPQQGLHQRVGALATLYRIDADHKTEPWFSYHLPRQADAADALRLLGLSRAWSTVADVWATLLGRPLPPRSRPWSLGLRGPGGDQPALRVASSLWALVPETRDKCDRLTEAVHSLGGDGCFAQALYKLLAPDLPDPPSQVIGAALEISLHPDGSLETVHFVLRGPKQTLHHGGHAPPLH
;
A
#
# COMPACT_ATOMS: atom_id res chain seq x y z
N MET A 1 -0.27 -27.83 -22.15
CA MET A 1 0.66 -26.90 -21.47
C MET A 1 0.08 -26.62 -20.10
N GLN A 2 0.72 -27.08 -19.03
CA GLN A 2 0.33 -26.70 -17.66
C GLN A 2 0.85 -25.28 -17.43
N THR A 3 -0.04 -24.30 -17.43
CA THR A 3 0.30 -22.96 -16.96
C THR A 3 0.52 -23.08 -15.46
N THR A 4 1.75 -22.86 -14.99
CA THR A 4 2.04 -22.73 -13.56
C THR A 4 1.03 -21.75 -12.97
N PRO A 5 0.33 -22.09 -11.87
CA PRO A 5 -0.62 -21.17 -11.25
C PRO A 5 0.12 -19.88 -10.89
N SER A 6 -0.45 -18.72 -11.26
CA SER A 6 0.15 -17.46 -10.86
C SER A 6 0.15 -17.35 -9.34
N TRP A 7 1.13 -16.63 -8.78
CA TRP A 7 1.18 -16.35 -7.34
C TRP A 7 -0.12 -15.70 -6.83
N MET A 8 -0.87 -14.98 -7.69
CA MET A 8 -2.16 -14.39 -7.32
C MET A 8 -3.21 -15.47 -7.03
N GLN A 9 -3.25 -16.54 -7.83
CA GLN A 9 -4.13 -17.68 -7.58
C GLN A 9 -3.79 -18.35 -6.24
N HIS A 10 -2.50 -18.57 -5.98
CA HIS A 10 -2.06 -19.13 -4.69
C HIS A 10 -2.42 -18.20 -3.52
N ALA A 11 -2.28 -16.88 -3.67
CA ALA A 11 -2.70 -15.92 -2.65
C ALA A 11 -4.22 -16.00 -2.38
N GLY A 12 -5.04 -16.17 -3.43
CA GLY A 12 -6.48 -16.40 -3.30
C GLY A 12 -6.84 -17.72 -2.61
N LEU A 13 -6.09 -18.79 -2.88
CA LEU A 13 -6.27 -20.06 -2.19
C LEU A 13 -5.88 -19.96 -0.71
N LEU A 14 -4.77 -19.28 -0.39
CA LEU A 14 -4.35 -18.99 0.98
C LEU A 14 -5.41 -18.19 1.74
N ALA A 15 -6.08 -17.26 1.06
CA ALA A 15 -7.18 -16.46 1.62
C ALA A 15 -8.49 -17.26 1.81
N GLY A 16 -8.54 -18.52 1.38
CA GLY A 16 -9.72 -19.38 1.53
C GLY A 16 -10.81 -19.14 0.47
N LEU A 17 -10.49 -18.50 -0.65
CA LEU A 17 -11.47 -18.19 -1.71
C LEU A 17 -11.88 -19.43 -2.52
N GLY A 18 -11.14 -20.54 -2.40
CA GLY A 18 -11.42 -21.79 -3.11
C GLY A 18 -11.52 -21.57 -4.62
N PRO A 19 -12.57 -22.07 -5.30
CA PRO A 19 -12.77 -21.85 -6.74
C PRO A 19 -12.86 -20.38 -7.16
N ARG A 20 -13.17 -19.47 -6.23
CA ARG A 20 -13.23 -18.02 -6.50
C ARG A 20 -11.86 -17.35 -6.54
N ALA A 21 -10.78 -18.09 -6.25
CA ALA A 21 -9.41 -17.59 -6.42
C ALA A 21 -9.04 -17.34 -7.90
N PHE A 22 -9.86 -17.81 -8.85
CA PHE A 22 -9.64 -17.67 -10.28
C PHE A 22 -10.10 -16.29 -10.77
N VAL A 23 -9.15 -15.38 -11.04
CA VAL A 23 -9.44 -14.12 -11.76
C VAL A 23 -8.55 -14.00 -13.00
N PRO A 24 -8.96 -14.57 -14.15
CA PRO A 24 -8.19 -14.57 -15.40
C PRO A 24 -7.84 -13.18 -15.94
N ARG A 25 -8.57 -12.13 -15.54
CA ARG A 25 -8.39 -10.77 -16.06
C ARG A 25 -7.22 -10.02 -15.42
N VAL A 26 -6.84 -10.35 -14.19
CA VAL A 26 -5.90 -9.54 -13.39
C VAL A 26 -4.46 -9.69 -13.90
N GLU A 27 -4.10 -10.87 -14.40
CA GLU A 27 -2.76 -11.17 -14.89
C GLU A 27 -2.40 -10.39 -16.15
N GLY A 28 -3.34 -10.18 -17.07
CA GLY A 28 -3.10 -9.45 -18.31
C GLY A 28 -2.84 -7.95 -18.10
N ASP A 29 -3.42 -7.38 -17.04
CA ASP A 29 -3.35 -5.95 -16.75
C ASP A 29 -2.11 -5.53 -15.94
N ALA A 30 -1.60 -6.43 -15.09
CA ALA A 30 -0.38 -6.19 -14.31
C ALA A 30 0.90 -6.04 -15.18
N LEU A 31 0.79 -6.27 -16.49
CA LEU A 31 1.88 -6.31 -17.48
C LEU A 31 2.22 -4.95 -18.10
N ALA A 32 1.41 -3.91 -17.89
CA ALA A 32 1.67 -2.58 -18.45
C ALA A 32 2.61 -1.75 -17.56
N THR A 33 3.93 -1.99 -17.70
CA THR A 33 5.00 -1.28 -16.97
C THR A 33 5.49 -0.04 -17.70
N ASP A 34 4.62 0.90 -18.08
CA ASP A 34 5.12 2.25 -18.39
C ASP A 34 5.43 2.98 -17.08
N LEU A 35 6.70 2.91 -16.65
CA LEU A 35 7.19 3.52 -15.43
C LEU A 35 7.51 5.01 -15.65
N SER A 36 6.51 5.81 -16.01
CA SER A 36 6.67 7.27 -16.10
C SER A 36 7.17 7.90 -14.79
N PHE A 37 6.85 7.30 -13.64
CA PHE A 37 7.50 7.54 -12.35
C PHE A 37 7.31 6.35 -11.41
N ARG A 38 8.08 6.33 -10.30
CA ARG A 38 8.00 5.31 -9.24
C ARG A 38 7.60 5.93 -7.92
N THR A 39 6.76 5.24 -7.15
CA THR A 39 6.52 5.59 -5.74
C THR A 39 7.26 4.66 -4.79
N CYS A 40 7.53 5.13 -3.57
CA CYS A 40 8.21 4.33 -2.55
C CYS A 40 7.40 3.08 -2.14
N ILE A 41 6.09 3.07 -2.38
CA ILE A 41 5.21 1.94 -2.05
C ILE A 41 5.41 0.83 -3.10
N GLU A 42 5.25 1.13 -4.39
CA GLU A 42 5.25 0.11 -5.45
C GLU A 42 6.63 -0.26 -6.01
N ALA A 43 7.59 0.69 -6.05
CA ALA A 43 8.97 0.48 -6.52
C ALA A 43 9.12 -0.29 -7.86
N GLY A 44 8.21 -0.05 -8.79
CA GLY A 44 8.11 -0.69 -10.10
C GLY A 44 7.34 -2.02 -10.11
N SER A 45 6.58 -2.36 -9.07
CA SER A 45 5.74 -3.57 -9.10
C SER A 45 4.44 -3.30 -9.87
N GLY A 46 4.00 -4.28 -10.66
CA GLY A 46 2.69 -4.26 -11.32
C GLY A 46 1.53 -4.67 -10.41
N ALA A 47 1.85 -5.21 -9.22
CA ALA A 47 0.86 -5.71 -8.28
C ALA A 47 1.30 -5.54 -6.82
N LEU A 48 0.35 -5.17 -5.97
CA LEU A 48 0.52 -5.09 -4.52
C LEU A 48 -0.54 -5.97 -3.86
N VAL A 49 -0.19 -6.61 -2.76
CA VAL A 49 -1.14 -7.35 -1.93
C VAL A 49 -1.02 -6.85 -0.49
N SER A 50 -2.09 -6.91 0.30
CA SER A 50 -1.96 -6.63 1.73
C SER A 50 -2.63 -7.69 2.60
N VAL A 51 -2.05 -7.84 3.78
CA VAL A 51 -2.65 -8.52 4.93
C VAL A 51 -3.24 -7.45 5.83
N GLN A 52 -4.44 -7.69 6.35
CA GLN A 52 -5.14 -6.76 7.23
C GLN A 52 -5.18 -7.27 8.67
N ALA A 53 -5.08 -6.36 9.64
CA ALA A 53 -5.36 -6.61 11.05
C ALA A 53 -5.94 -5.33 11.73
N PRO A 54 -6.84 -5.43 12.73
CA PRO A 54 -7.55 -6.63 13.14
C PRO A 54 -8.50 -7.13 12.05
N GLY A 55 -8.98 -8.37 12.23
CA GLY A 55 -10.08 -8.92 11.46
C GLY A 55 -9.79 -10.26 10.82
N ALA A 56 -10.77 -10.75 10.06
CA ALA A 56 -10.65 -12.00 9.35
C ALA A 56 -9.65 -11.92 8.20
N ARG A 57 -9.10 -13.08 7.84
CA ARG A 57 -8.29 -13.27 6.63
C ARG A 57 -9.07 -12.80 5.39
N ARG A 58 -8.52 -11.80 4.70
CA ARG A 58 -9.04 -11.29 3.42
C ARG A 58 -7.90 -11.00 2.47
N LEU A 59 -8.15 -11.16 1.16
CA LEU A 59 -7.19 -10.81 0.13
C LEU A 59 -7.49 -9.41 -0.41
N ASN A 60 -6.64 -8.45 -0.06
CA ASN A 60 -6.60 -7.14 -0.71
C ASN A 60 -5.50 -7.17 -1.77
N LEU A 61 -5.85 -6.97 -3.04
CA LEU A 61 -4.93 -6.96 -4.16
C LEU A 61 -5.12 -5.67 -4.96
N TRP A 62 -4.03 -5.01 -5.33
CA TRP A 62 -4.04 -3.90 -6.27
C TRP A 62 -3.23 -4.27 -7.49
N THR A 63 -3.79 -4.05 -8.67
CA THR A 63 -3.07 -4.27 -9.93
C THR A 63 -3.06 -3.02 -10.76
N ARG A 64 -1.88 -2.73 -11.31
CA ARG A 64 -1.68 -1.56 -12.14
C ARG A 64 -2.45 -1.69 -13.46
N ARG A 65 -2.88 -0.55 -13.99
CA ARG A 65 -3.51 -0.40 -15.31
C ARG A 65 -2.68 0.56 -16.15
N PRO A 66 -2.76 0.48 -17.49
CA PRO A 66 -2.32 1.55 -18.36
C PRO A 66 -2.95 2.89 -17.94
N SER A 67 -2.15 3.95 -17.94
CA SER A 67 -2.58 5.29 -17.54
C SER A 67 -1.88 6.36 -18.38
N ALA A 68 -2.47 7.56 -18.40
CA ALA A 68 -1.84 8.72 -19.04
C ALA A 68 -0.50 9.07 -18.36
N PRO A 69 0.43 9.74 -19.06
CA PRO A 69 1.67 10.24 -18.48
C PRO A 69 1.40 11.08 -17.23
N GLY A 70 2.24 10.93 -16.20
CA GLY A 70 2.10 11.68 -14.94
C GLY A 70 1.10 11.09 -13.94
N ALA A 71 0.44 9.97 -14.26
CA ALA A 71 -0.41 9.25 -13.32
C ALA A 71 -0.18 7.73 -13.38
N GLN A 72 -0.47 7.04 -12.28
CA GLN A 72 -0.62 5.60 -12.21
C GLN A 72 -2.07 5.28 -11.80
N ARG A 73 -2.72 4.38 -12.55
CA ARG A 73 -4.05 3.85 -12.20
C ARG A 73 -3.92 2.41 -11.74
N TRP A 74 -4.68 2.08 -10.71
CA TRP A 74 -4.69 0.77 -10.08
C TRP A 74 -6.13 0.33 -9.88
N THR A 75 -6.42 -0.95 -10.12
CA THR A 75 -7.68 -1.57 -9.72
C THR A 75 -7.49 -2.20 -8.34
N HIS A 76 -8.39 -1.92 -7.41
CA HIS A 76 -8.45 -2.56 -6.10
C HIS A 76 -9.42 -3.75 -6.17
N TRP A 77 -8.91 -4.90 -5.78
CA TRP A 77 -9.60 -6.16 -5.69
C TRP A 77 -9.69 -6.60 -4.23
N LEU A 78 -10.86 -7.04 -3.83
CA LEU A 78 -11.12 -7.59 -2.52
C LEU A 78 -11.78 -8.96 -2.68
N ASP A 79 -11.11 -10.00 -2.22
CA ASP A 79 -11.56 -11.40 -2.32
C ASP A 79 -11.97 -11.80 -3.75
N GLY A 80 -11.22 -11.31 -4.74
CA GLY A 80 -11.43 -11.59 -6.16
C GLY A 80 -12.48 -10.72 -6.84
N GLN A 81 -13.11 -9.78 -6.13
CA GLN A 81 -14.05 -8.82 -6.71
C GLN A 81 -13.39 -7.46 -6.88
N GLU A 82 -13.59 -6.82 -8.04
CA GLU A 82 -13.23 -5.41 -8.22
C GLU A 82 -14.13 -4.57 -7.30
N VAL A 83 -13.50 -3.80 -6.41
CA VAL A 83 -14.19 -2.95 -5.44
C VAL A 83 -13.89 -1.48 -5.63
N GLY A 84 -12.86 -1.12 -6.40
CA GLY A 84 -12.54 0.27 -6.60
C GLY A 84 -11.32 0.52 -7.44
N GLN A 85 -10.92 1.79 -7.46
CA GLN A 85 -9.75 2.26 -8.18
C GLN A 85 -8.89 3.13 -7.28
N VAL A 86 -7.59 3.01 -7.45
CA VAL A 86 -6.60 3.88 -6.81
C VAL A 86 -5.88 4.64 -7.90
N VAL A 87 -5.77 5.96 -7.72
CA VAL A 87 -5.04 6.82 -8.63
C VAL A 87 -3.93 7.54 -7.88
N ILE A 88 -2.73 7.50 -8.44
CA ILE A 88 -1.52 8.08 -7.86
C ILE A 88 -0.91 9.02 -8.89
N GLY A 89 -0.62 10.25 -8.48
CA GLY A 89 -0.11 11.31 -9.34
C GLY A 89 1.37 11.52 -9.15
N ALA A 90 2.04 11.92 -10.22
CA ALA A 90 3.41 12.41 -10.15
C ALA A 90 3.46 13.71 -9.31
N PRO A 91 4.64 14.07 -8.76
CA PRO A 91 4.79 15.36 -8.10
C PRO A 91 4.32 16.53 -8.99
N GLY A 92 3.49 17.42 -8.44
CA GLY A 92 2.94 18.58 -9.14
C GLY A 92 1.63 18.34 -9.90
N TRP A 93 1.21 17.08 -10.02
CA TRP A 93 -0.02 16.68 -10.71
C TRP A 93 -1.30 17.10 -9.94
N GLN A 94 -2.41 17.43 -10.64
CA GLN A 94 -3.63 18.02 -10.06
C GLN A 94 -4.90 17.14 -10.16
N PRO A 95 -5.59 16.79 -9.05
CA PRO A 95 -6.79 15.91 -8.97
C PRO A 95 -7.87 16.10 -10.04
N GLN A 96 -8.08 17.34 -10.48
CA GLN A 96 -9.09 17.72 -11.45
C GLN A 96 -8.88 17.02 -12.80
N GLU A 97 -7.63 16.75 -13.18
CA GLU A 97 -7.30 16.00 -14.38
C GLU A 97 -7.75 14.51 -14.31
N TRP A 98 -8.20 14.02 -13.14
CA TRP A 98 -8.83 12.70 -12.97
C TRP A 98 -10.35 12.76 -12.74
N GLY A 99 -10.97 13.94 -12.90
CA GLY A 99 -12.39 14.12 -12.64
C GLY A 99 -12.76 14.22 -11.15
N TRP A 100 -11.77 14.47 -10.28
CA TRP A 100 -11.98 14.68 -8.85
C TRP A 100 -11.75 16.14 -8.48
N GLU A 101 -12.73 16.74 -7.80
CA GLU A 101 -12.50 18.03 -7.16
C GLU A 101 -11.60 17.87 -5.95
N ARG A 102 -10.56 18.70 -5.86
CA ARG A 102 -9.71 18.74 -4.66
C ARG A 102 -10.56 19.21 -3.47
N PRO A 103 -10.64 18.49 -2.36
CA PRO A 103 -11.31 18.98 -1.17
C PRO A 103 -10.57 20.21 -0.61
N GLN A 104 -11.29 21.32 -0.41
CA GLN A 104 -10.72 22.60 0.04
C GLN A 104 -11.26 23.10 1.38
N GLN A 105 -12.03 22.28 2.09
CA GLN A 105 -12.71 22.67 3.33
C GLN A 105 -12.18 21.90 4.55
N GLY A 106 -12.40 22.45 5.73
CA GLY A 106 -12.12 21.80 7.01
C GLY A 106 -10.71 21.25 7.12
N LEU A 107 -10.59 19.99 7.55
CA LEU A 107 -9.30 19.34 7.74
C LEU A 107 -8.51 19.17 6.43
N HIS A 108 -9.17 19.03 5.28
CA HIS A 108 -8.50 18.93 3.98
C HIS A 108 -7.73 20.21 3.62
N GLN A 109 -8.29 21.38 3.94
CA GLN A 109 -7.59 22.65 3.75
C GLN A 109 -6.32 22.71 4.60
N ARG A 110 -6.43 22.32 5.88
CA ARG A 110 -5.33 22.35 6.84
C ARG A 110 -4.21 21.38 6.47
N VAL A 111 -4.53 20.13 6.10
CA VAL A 111 -3.51 19.17 5.62
C VAL A 111 -2.92 19.61 4.27
N GLY A 112 -3.73 20.20 3.40
CA GLY A 112 -3.28 20.74 2.11
C GLY A 112 -2.29 21.91 2.21
N ALA A 113 -2.23 22.59 3.36
CA ALA A 113 -1.22 23.61 3.67
C ALA A 113 0.11 22.99 4.16
N LEU A 114 0.08 21.76 4.67
CA LEU A 114 1.26 21.05 5.19
C LEU A 114 1.86 20.05 4.19
N ALA A 115 1.04 19.56 3.25
CA ALA A 115 1.33 18.39 2.44
C ALA A 115 0.69 18.47 1.05
N THR A 116 1.18 17.63 0.14
CA THR A 116 0.70 17.59 -1.25
C THR A 116 -0.18 16.38 -1.49
N LEU A 117 -1.42 16.60 -1.92
CA LEU A 117 -2.32 15.53 -2.36
C LEU A 117 -1.69 14.78 -3.54
N TYR A 118 -1.55 13.46 -3.43
CA TYR A 118 -0.87 12.65 -4.45
C TYR A 118 -1.60 11.33 -4.77
N ARG A 119 -2.53 10.88 -3.92
CA ARG A 119 -3.25 9.61 -4.11
C ARG A 119 -4.71 9.74 -3.72
N ILE A 120 -5.58 9.13 -4.51
CA ILE A 120 -7.02 9.01 -4.25
C ILE A 120 -7.41 7.53 -4.36
N ASP A 121 -8.01 6.99 -3.31
CA ASP A 121 -8.58 5.63 -3.31
C ASP A 121 -10.11 5.78 -3.38
N ALA A 122 -10.73 5.33 -4.47
CA ALA A 122 -12.17 5.37 -4.66
C ALA A 122 -12.73 3.94 -4.69
N ASP A 123 -13.25 3.50 -3.55
CA ASP A 123 -14.03 2.26 -3.44
C ASP A 123 -15.50 2.55 -3.84
N HIS A 124 -16.14 1.62 -4.52
CA HIS A 124 -17.53 1.72 -4.96
C HIS A 124 -18.54 1.81 -3.82
N LYS A 125 -18.18 1.32 -2.61
CA LYS A 125 -19.10 1.22 -1.47
C LYS A 125 -18.79 2.18 -0.33
N THR A 126 -17.64 2.85 -0.36
CA THR A 126 -17.24 3.74 0.73
C THR A 126 -16.82 5.10 0.18
N GLU A 127 -16.81 6.08 1.07
CA GLU A 127 -16.21 7.36 0.74
C GLU A 127 -14.74 7.22 0.33
N PRO A 128 -14.26 8.06 -0.61
CA PRO A 128 -12.91 7.97 -1.10
C PRO A 128 -11.90 8.42 -0.04
N TRP A 129 -10.68 7.91 -0.13
CA TRP A 129 -9.54 8.39 0.66
C TRP A 129 -8.72 9.38 -0.16
N PHE A 130 -8.44 10.55 0.42
CA PHE A 130 -7.53 11.55 -0.14
C PHE A 130 -6.22 11.52 0.64
N SER A 131 -5.14 11.10 -0.01
CA SER A 131 -3.83 10.90 0.61
C SER A 131 -2.83 11.99 0.23
N TYR A 132 -2.24 12.59 1.25
CA TYR A 132 -1.32 13.73 1.18
C TYR A 132 0.09 13.27 1.60
N HIS A 133 1.08 13.56 0.76
CA HIS A 133 2.48 13.26 1.03
C HIS A 133 3.09 14.40 1.84
N LEU A 134 3.64 14.06 3.02
CA LEU A 134 4.35 15.02 3.83
C LEU A 134 5.72 15.35 3.19
N PRO A 135 6.19 16.61 3.26
CA PRO A 135 7.55 16.96 2.86
C PRO A 135 8.61 16.12 3.58
N ARG A 136 9.77 15.90 2.96
CA ARG A 136 10.85 15.03 3.51
C ARG A 136 11.37 15.47 4.88
N GLN A 137 11.23 16.74 5.21
CA GLN A 137 11.65 17.36 6.46
C GLN A 137 10.55 17.39 7.52
N ALA A 138 9.30 17.09 7.16
CA ALA A 138 8.19 17.11 8.10
C ALA A 138 8.18 15.83 8.93
N ASP A 139 7.97 16.02 10.24
CA ASP A 139 7.69 14.94 11.17
C ASP A 139 6.17 14.65 11.20
N ALA A 140 5.80 13.38 11.22
CA ALA A 140 4.38 12.98 11.20
C ALA A 140 3.66 13.28 12.52
N ALA A 141 4.33 13.15 13.67
CA ALA A 141 3.75 13.49 14.96
C ALA A 141 3.43 14.98 15.04
N ASP A 142 4.35 15.83 14.58
CA ASP A 142 4.16 17.28 14.51
C ASP A 142 3.04 17.67 13.53
N ALA A 143 2.98 17.03 12.35
CA ALA A 143 1.90 17.27 11.40
C ALA A 143 0.52 16.91 12.01
N LEU A 144 0.41 15.75 12.65
CA LEU A 144 -0.82 15.34 13.35
C LEU A 144 -1.18 16.30 14.48
N ARG A 145 -0.21 16.75 15.27
CA ARG A 145 -0.41 17.75 16.33
C ARG A 145 -0.96 19.06 15.77
N LEU A 146 -0.39 19.58 14.67
CA LEU A 146 -0.85 20.79 14.00
C LEU A 146 -2.27 20.65 13.43
N LEU A 147 -2.69 19.43 13.12
CA LEU A 147 -4.04 19.10 12.67
C LEU A 147 -5.03 18.87 13.82
N GLY A 148 -4.57 18.84 15.07
CA GLY A 148 -5.41 18.54 16.25
C GLY A 148 -5.65 17.04 16.46
N LEU A 149 -4.84 16.18 15.85
CA LEU A 149 -4.94 14.72 15.86
C LEU A 149 -3.80 14.08 16.65
N SER A 150 -3.28 14.75 17.67
CA SER A 150 -2.10 14.29 18.42
C SER A 150 -2.28 12.91 19.07
N ARG A 151 -3.51 12.55 19.43
CA ARG A 151 -3.84 11.24 20.04
C ARG A 151 -3.52 10.06 19.10
N ALA A 152 -3.70 10.25 17.79
CA ALA A 152 -3.44 9.22 16.78
C ALA A 152 -1.99 8.75 16.76
N TRP A 153 -1.03 9.61 17.11
CA TRP A 153 0.38 9.28 16.97
C TRP A 153 0.83 8.14 17.88
N SER A 154 0.28 8.06 19.10
CA SER A 154 0.59 6.98 20.05
C SER A 154 0.29 5.61 19.44
N THR A 155 -0.94 5.42 18.95
CA THR A 155 -1.37 4.22 18.23
C THR A 155 -0.48 3.92 17.01
N VAL A 156 -0.14 4.93 16.20
CA VAL A 156 0.73 4.76 15.03
C VAL A 156 2.13 4.28 15.43
N ALA A 157 2.72 4.93 16.44
CA ALA A 157 4.05 4.61 16.92
C ALA A 157 4.11 3.19 17.52
N ASP A 158 3.08 2.78 18.26
CA ASP A 158 2.99 1.44 18.86
C ASP A 158 2.85 0.34 17.81
N VAL A 159 2.04 0.56 16.77
CA VAL A 159 1.91 -0.37 15.65
C VAL A 159 3.24 -0.52 14.91
N TRP A 160 3.94 0.58 14.64
CA TRP A 160 5.27 0.53 14.03
C TRP A 160 6.31 -0.13 14.94
N ALA A 161 6.26 0.14 16.24
CA ALA A 161 7.19 -0.45 17.20
C ALA A 161 7.03 -1.97 17.26
N THR A 162 5.79 -2.44 17.22
CA THR A 162 5.44 -3.87 17.14
C THR A 162 6.02 -4.50 15.88
N LEU A 163 5.79 -3.91 14.70
CA LEU A 163 6.29 -4.45 13.43
C LEU A 163 7.84 -4.44 13.34
N LEU A 164 8.48 -3.39 13.86
CA LEU A 164 9.94 -3.25 13.79
C LEU A 164 10.67 -4.02 14.90
N GLY A 165 9.97 -4.40 15.97
CA GLY A 165 10.56 -4.95 17.21
C GLY A 165 11.38 -3.91 17.99
N ARG A 166 11.17 -2.62 17.75
CA ARG A 166 11.89 -1.50 18.39
C ARG A 166 11.13 -0.19 18.20
N PRO A 167 11.35 0.83 19.05
CA PRO A 167 10.74 2.14 18.86
C PRO A 167 11.00 2.75 17.48
N LEU A 168 9.99 3.45 16.96
CA LEU A 168 10.08 4.15 15.69
C LEU A 168 11.14 5.26 15.77
N PRO A 169 12.14 5.29 14.86
CA PRO A 169 13.18 6.32 14.90
C PRO A 169 12.61 7.75 14.75
N PRO A 170 13.14 8.77 15.47
CA PRO A 170 12.63 10.16 15.43
C PRO A 170 12.74 10.88 14.07
N ARG A 171 13.43 10.29 13.08
CA ARG A 171 13.59 10.84 11.72
C ARG A 171 13.11 9.87 10.65
N SER A 172 12.20 8.99 11.04
CA SER A 172 11.53 8.05 10.15
C SER A 172 10.75 8.82 9.08
N ARG A 173 10.92 8.45 7.82
CA ARG A 173 10.30 9.06 6.64
C ARG A 173 10.46 8.13 5.43
N PRO A 174 9.65 8.25 4.36
CA PRO A 174 8.59 9.25 4.13
C PRO A 174 7.27 8.90 4.84
N TRP A 175 6.37 9.88 4.94
CA TRP A 175 5.03 9.71 5.53
C TRP A 175 3.95 10.26 4.61
N SER A 176 2.76 9.66 4.69
CA SER A 176 1.54 10.23 4.15
C SER A 176 0.40 10.22 5.17
N LEU A 177 -0.51 11.18 5.00
CA LEU A 177 -1.73 11.34 5.77
C LEU A 177 -2.91 11.21 4.81
N GLY A 178 -3.84 10.32 5.09
CA GLY A 178 -5.08 10.11 4.34
C GLY A 178 -6.28 10.55 5.14
N LEU A 179 -7.24 11.20 4.48
CA LEU A 179 -8.53 11.58 5.06
C LEU A 179 -9.65 10.94 4.24
N ARG A 180 -10.64 10.33 4.90
CA ARG A 180 -11.81 9.72 4.25
C ARG A 180 -12.91 10.75 4.01
N GLY A 181 -13.50 10.70 2.82
CA GLY A 181 -14.58 11.59 2.39
C GLY A 181 -14.09 12.99 2.01
N PRO A 182 -14.94 13.81 1.38
CA PRO A 182 -14.64 15.23 1.10
C PRO A 182 -15.03 16.15 2.28
N GLY A 183 -15.91 15.69 3.17
CA GLY A 183 -16.38 16.40 4.36
C GLY A 183 -15.36 16.33 5.49
N GLY A 184 -14.63 17.42 5.72
CA GLY A 184 -13.45 17.45 6.58
C GLY A 184 -13.69 17.64 8.08
N ASP A 185 -14.92 17.43 8.60
CA ASP A 185 -15.24 17.79 9.99
C ASP A 185 -14.79 16.75 11.01
N GLN A 186 -14.88 15.44 10.69
CA GLN A 186 -14.31 14.34 11.50
C GLN A 186 -13.96 13.12 10.62
N PRO A 187 -13.08 13.28 9.61
CA PRO A 187 -12.77 12.17 8.72
C PRO A 187 -11.98 11.08 9.47
N ALA A 188 -12.23 9.82 9.10
CA ALA A 188 -11.30 8.75 9.44
C ALA A 188 -9.90 9.12 8.92
N LEU A 189 -8.88 8.84 9.72
CA LEU A 189 -7.49 9.18 9.43
C LEU A 189 -6.76 7.93 8.98
N ARG A 190 -5.92 8.04 7.95
CA ARG A 190 -4.95 7.01 7.59
C ARG A 190 -3.55 7.59 7.69
N VAL A 191 -2.62 6.89 8.34
CA VAL A 191 -1.21 7.25 8.37
C VAL A 191 -0.43 6.13 7.72
N ALA A 192 0.38 6.45 6.72
CA ALA A 192 1.12 5.44 5.97
C ALA A 192 2.59 5.79 5.79
N SER A 193 3.43 4.75 5.69
CA SER A 193 4.84 4.90 5.39
C SER A 193 5.42 3.66 4.72
N SER A 194 6.47 3.88 3.92
CA SER A 194 7.25 2.84 3.23
C SER A 194 8.51 2.41 3.99
N LEU A 195 8.66 2.80 5.26
CA LEU A 195 9.81 2.41 6.08
C LEU A 195 10.01 0.88 6.17
N TRP A 196 8.93 0.13 6.08
CA TRP A 196 8.96 -1.33 6.05
C TRP A 196 9.77 -1.89 4.85
N ALA A 197 9.80 -1.17 3.73
CA ALA A 197 10.61 -1.52 2.56
C ALA A 197 12.11 -1.38 2.79
N LEU A 198 12.54 -0.66 3.85
CA LEU A 198 13.95 -0.49 4.20
C LEU A 198 14.46 -1.60 5.13
N VAL A 199 13.57 -2.41 5.69
CA VAL A 199 13.95 -3.54 6.53
C VAL A 199 14.45 -4.68 5.62
N PRO A 200 15.63 -5.26 5.87
CA PRO A 200 16.16 -6.37 5.08
C PRO A 200 15.18 -7.54 4.99
N GLU A 201 15.04 -8.13 3.80
CA GLU A 201 14.16 -9.29 3.56
C GLU A 201 14.78 -10.57 4.13
N THR A 202 14.60 -10.77 5.42
CA THR A 202 15.12 -11.93 6.17
C THR A 202 13.96 -12.75 6.75
N ARG A 203 14.28 -13.96 7.24
CA ARG A 203 13.34 -14.76 8.03
C ARG A 203 12.78 -13.96 9.21
N ASP A 204 13.62 -13.22 9.93
CA ASP A 204 13.19 -12.35 11.04
C ASP A 204 12.19 -11.26 10.62
N LYS A 205 12.24 -10.80 9.36
CA LYS A 205 11.25 -9.85 8.83
C LYS A 205 9.88 -10.51 8.66
N CYS A 206 9.86 -11.74 8.14
CA CYS A 206 8.65 -12.56 8.01
C CYS A 206 8.07 -12.93 9.38
N ASP A 207 8.91 -13.31 10.34
CA ASP A 207 8.49 -13.67 11.70
C ASP A 207 7.91 -12.45 12.45
N ARG A 208 8.53 -11.26 12.34
CA ARG A 208 7.96 -10.02 12.89
C ARG A 208 6.65 -9.61 12.24
N LEU A 209 6.49 -9.76 10.92
CA LEU A 209 5.22 -9.51 10.25
C LEU A 209 4.13 -10.45 10.80
N THR A 210 4.45 -11.73 10.94
CA THR A 210 3.55 -12.77 11.46
C THR A 210 3.10 -12.41 12.88
N GLU A 211 4.04 -12.07 13.75
CA GLU A 211 3.79 -11.68 15.14
C GLU A 211 2.96 -10.40 15.22
N ALA A 212 3.32 -9.36 14.45
CA ALA A 212 2.60 -8.10 14.43
C ALA A 212 1.15 -8.25 13.94
N VAL A 213 0.91 -9.04 12.89
CA VAL A 213 -0.45 -9.32 12.42
C VAL A 213 -1.24 -10.06 13.50
N HIS A 214 -0.64 -11.04 14.15
CA HIS A 214 -1.29 -11.81 15.21
C HIS A 214 -1.62 -10.96 16.44
N SER A 215 -0.67 -10.17 16.94
CA SER A 215 -0.86 -9.32 18.13
C SER A 215 -1.90 -8.22 17.93
N LEU A 216 -2.09 -7.76 16.69
CA LEU A 216 -3.13 -6.82 16.29
C LEU A 216 -4.47 -7.50 15.97
N GLY A 217 -4.64 -8.81 16.26
CA GLY A 217 -5.90 -9.52 16.09
C GLY A 217 -6.21 -9.96 14.65
N GLY A 218 -5.19 -10.14 13.82
CA GLY A 218 -5.28 -10.72 12.48
C GLY A 218 -4.79 -12.17 12.41
N ASP A 219 -4.81 -12.73 11.20
CA ASP A 219 -4.31 -14.08 10.92
C ASP A 219 -2.80 -14.06 10.57
N GLY A 220 -1.96 -14.24 11.58
CA GLY A 220 -0.51 -14.30 11.41
C GLY A 220 -0.05 -15.46 10.50
N CYS A 221 -0.74 -16.61 10.55
CA CYS A 221 -0.38 -17.76 9.70
C CYS A 221 -0.60 -17.44 8.21
N PHE A 222 -1.71 -16.77 7.89
CA PHE A 222 -1.95 -16.27 6.55
C PHE A 222 -0.89 -15.25 6.12
N ALA A 223 -0.48 -14.33 7.01
CA ALA A 223 0.57 -13.36 6.73
C ALA A 223 1.90 -14.04 6.37
N GLN A 224 2.30 -15.05 7.17
CA GLN A 224 3.52 -15.82 6.92
C GLN A 224 3.47 -16.56 5.59
N ALA A 225 2.35 -17.23 5.31
CA ALA A 225 2.18 -18.00 4.08
C ALA A 225 2.20 -17.11 2.84
N LEU A 226 1.53 -15.94 2.90
CA LEU A 226 1.54 -14.97 1.81
C LEU A 226 2.94 -14.40 1.58
N TYR A 227 3.67 -14.05 2.65
CA TYR A 227 5.04 -13.56 2.52
C TYR A 227 5.96 -14.61 1.87
N LYS A 228 5.91 -15.87 2.32
CA LYS A 228 6.69 -16.98 1.73
C LYS A 228 6.34 -17.24 0.27
N LEU A 229 5.07 -17.12 -0.10
CA LEU A 229 4.64 -17.22 -1.50
C LEU A 229 5.27 -16.15 -2.40
N LEU A 230 5.49 -14.95 -1.87
CA LEU A 230 6.12 -13.83 -2.58
C LEU A 230 7.65 -13.87 -2.54
N ALA A 231 8.21 -14.67 -1.63
CA ALA A 231 9.64 -14.86 -1.38
C ALA A 231 10.09 -16.28 -1.79
N PRO A 232 9.97 -16.71 -3.06
CA PRO A 232 10.41 -18.06 -3.43
C PRO A 232 11.89 -18.23 -3.09
N ASP A 233 12.26 -19.42 -2.57
CA ASP A 233 13.62 -19.80 -2.17
C ASP A 233 14.58 -19.70 -3.37
N LEU A 234 15.09 -18.51 -3.65
CA LEU A 234 16.08 -18.26 -4.69
C LEU A 234 17.49 -18.37 -4.07
N PRO A 235 18.39 -19.16 -4.67
CA PRO A 235 19.70 -19.49 -4.10
C PRO A 235 20.71 -18.32 -4.07
N ASP A 236 20.40 -17.21 -4.72
CA ASP A 236 21.16 -15.95 -4.67
C ASP A 236 20.25 -14.84 -4.12
N PRO A 237 20.76 -13.87 -3.34
CA PRO A 237 19.92 -12.89 -2.67
C PRO A 237 19.17 -12.08 -3.73
N PRO A 238 17.85 -12.25 -3.92
CA PRO A 238 17.19 -11.41 -4.88
C PRO A 238 17.17 -10.02 -4.26
N SER A 239 17.58 -9.02 -5.04
CA SER A 239 17.35 -7.59 -4.80
C SER A 239 15.85 -7.21 -4.67
N GLN A 240 14.98 -8.20 -4.51
CA GLN A 240 13.55 -8.09 -4.45
C GLN A 240 13.11 -7.73 -3.03
N VAL A 241 12.76 -6.47 -2.86
CA VAL A 241 12.07 -5.97 -1.68
C VAL A 241 10.59 -6.40 -1.76
N ILE A 242 10.12 -7.12 -0.74
CA ILE A 242 8.76 -7.68 -0.63
C ILE A 242 7.91 -6.77 0.25
N GLY A 243 8.39 -6.41 1.44
CA GLY A 243 7.68 -5.44 2.27
C GLY A 243 7.63 -4.09 1.57
N ALA A 244 6.44 -3.52 1.34
CA ALA A 244 6.28 -2.24 0.66
C ALA A 244 6.00 -1.10 1.65
N ALA A 245 4.91 -1.22 2.39
CA ALA A 245 4.40 -0.14 3.22
C ALA A 245 3.53 -0.69 4.35
N LEU A 246 3.26 0.19 5.30
CA LEU A 246 2.23 0.00 6.31
C LEU A 246 1.24 1.15 6.16
N GLU A 247 -0.06 0.84 6.10
CA GLU A 247 -1.13 1.84 6.13
C GLU A 247 -2.01 1.60 7.36
N ILE A 248 -2.08 2.57 8.26
CA ILE A 248 -2.78 2.48 9.55
C ILE A 248 -3.99 3.40 9.48
N SER A 249 -5.19 2.84 9.43
CA SER A 249 -6.46 3.56 9.51
C SER A 249 -6.91 3.66 10.98
N LEU A 250 -7.44 4.82 11.35
CA LEU A 250 -7.76 5.20 12.70
C LEU A 250 -9.15 5.85 12.73
N HIS A 251 -9.89 5.58 13.79
CA HIS A 251 -11.10 6.30 14.12
C HIS A 251 -10.79 7.75 14.53
N PRO A 252 -11.78 8.66 14.51
CA PRO A 252 -11.59 10.07 14.88
C PRO A 252 -11.03 10.29 16.30
N ASP A 253 -11.24 9.34 17.21
CA ASP A 253 -10.71 9.39 18.58
C ASP A 253 -9.22 8.96 18.68
N GLY A 254 -8.64 8.48 17.58
CA GLY A 254 -7.26 7.98 17.50
C GLY A 254 -7.12 6.48 17.79
N SER A 255 -8.21 5.77 18.04
CA SER A 255 -8.20 4.31 18.19
C SER A 255 -7.98 3.61 16.84
N LEU A 256 -7.38 2.43 16.88
CA LEU A 256 -7.04 1.66 15.70
C LEU A 256 -8.31 1.11 15.02
N GLU A 257 -8.51 1.44 13.74
CA GLU A 257 -9.55 0.82 12.90
C GLU A 257 -8.96 -0.41 12.19
N THR A 258 -7.92 -0.20 11.36
CA THR A 258 -7.27 -1.25 10.58
C THR A 258 -5.80 -0.93 10.27
N VAL A 259 -5.01 -1.97 10.02
CA VAL A 259 -3.64 -1.92 9.54
C VAL A 259 -3.55 -2.78 8.29
N HIS A 260 -3.04 -2.21 7.21
CA HIS A 260 -2.70 -2.91 5.99
C HIS A 260 -1.17 -3.05 5.88
N PHE A 261 -0.70 -4.28 5.98
CA PHE A 261 0.69 -4.66 5.72
C PHE A 261 0.84 -4.91 4.22
N VAL A 262 1.30 -3.89 3.48
CA VAL A 262 1.39 -3.93 2.02
C VAL A 262 2.68 -4.64 1.61
N LEU A 263 2.54 -5.62 0.72
CA LEU A 263 3.59 -6.45 0.13
C LEU A 263 3.59 -6.28 -1.39
N ARG A 264 4.77 -6.40 -2.00
CA ARG A 264 4.94 -6.34 -3.45
C ARG A 264 4.76 -7.73 -4.04
N GLY A 265 3.97 -7.81 -5.11
CA GLY A 265 3.98 -8.96 -6.00
C GLY A 265 5.37 -9.15 -6.63
N PRO A 266 5.73 -10.38 -7.04
CA PRO A 266 6.95 -10.65 -7.77
C PRO A 266 7.02 -9.80 -9.04
N LYS A 267 8.19 -9.22 -9.30
CA LYS A 267 8.46 -8.55 -10.58
C LYS A 267 8.53 -9.63 -11.65
N GLN A 268 7.73 -9.49 -12.70
CA GLN A 268 8.00 -10.28 -13.88
C GLN A 268 9.30 -9.78 -14.50
N THR A 269 10.34 -10.60 -14.46
CA THR A 269 11.49 -10.41 -15.34
C THR A 269 10.99 -10.60 -16.76
N LEU A 270 10.66 -9.50 -17.44
CA LEU A 270 10.58 -9.52 -18.89
C LEU A 270 11.95 -9.97 -19.38
N HIS A 271 12.06 -11.24 -19.76
CA HIS A 271 13.16 -11.71 -20.58
C HIS A 271 13.01 -11.03 -21.94
N HIS A 272 13.32 -9.74 -22.00
CA HIS A 272 13.62 -9.10 -23.26
C HIS A 272 14.95 -9.67 -23.72
N GLY A 273 14.88 -10.77 -24.48
CA GLY A 273 15.92 -11.17 -25.44
C GLY A 273 16.04 -10.15 -26.59
N GLY A 274 15.88 -8.86 -26.29
CA GLY A 274 16.03 -7.76 -27.22
C GLY A 274 17.43 -7.21 -27.03
N HIS A 275 18.29 -7.45 -28.01
CA HIS A 275 19.50 -6.66 -28.22
C HIS A 275 19.18 -5.19 -27.99
N ALA A 276 19.80 -4.58 -26.97
CA ALA A 276 19.84 -3.13 -26.88
C ALA A 276 20.46 -2.62 -28.19
N PRO A 277 19.77 -1.76 -28.96
CA PRO A 277 20.41 -1.14 -30.12
C PRO A 277 21.60 -0.31 -29.61
N PRO A 278 22.72 -0.29 -30.35
CA PRO A 278 23.88 0.49 -29.94
C PRO A 278 23.47 1.96 -29.79
N LEU A 279 23.86 2.54 -28.66
CA LEU A 279 23.79 3.99 -28.46
C LEU A 279 24.69 4.63 -29.52
N HIS A 280 24.08 5.42 -30.42
CA HIS A 280 24.78 6.34 -31.30
C HIS A 280 24.88 7.72 -30.63
#